data_AF-A0A925VTM1-F1
#
_entry.id   AF-A0A925VTM1-F1
#
_cell.length_a   1.000
_cell.length_b   1.000
_cell.length_c   1.000
_cell.angle_alpha   90.00
_cell.angle_beta   90.00
_cell.angle_gamma   90.00
#
_symmetry.space_group_name_H-M   'P 1'
#
loop_
_entity.id
_entity.type
_entity.pdbx_description
1 polymer ?
#
loop_
_entity_poly.entity_id
_entity_poly.type
_entity_poly.pdbx_seq_one_letter_code
_entity_poly.pdbx_strand_id
1 'polypeptide(L)' 'MKLSYRLLITLLLVGMALVLMAAFFKTQRYPGSDLLILLGLIIQFVAGVLVVWKFANRLDNRQ' A
#
# COMPACT_ATOMS: atom_id res chain seq x y z
N MET A 1 -18.61 -8.84 -0.62
CA MET A 1 -17.31 -9.13 -1.26
C MET A 1 -16.37 -9.81 -0.25
N LYS A 2 -16.03 -11.09 -0.43
CA LYS A 2 -15.03 -11.77 0.43
C LYS A 2 -13.63 -11.30 0.02
N LEU A 3 -13.16 -10.19 0.56
CA LEU A 3 -11.80 -9.74 0.33
C LEU A 3 -10.86 -10.82 0.91
N SER A 4 -10.13 -11.56 0.06
CA SER A 4 -9.21 -12.61 0.54
C SER A 4 -7.99 -11.99 1.24
N TYR A 5 -7.46 -12.63 2.28
CA TYR A 5 -6.21 -12.19 2.92
C TYR A 5 -5.04 -12.16 1.95
N ARG A 6 -5.02 -13.09 0.99
CA ARG A 6 -4.06 -13.10 -0.12
C ARG A 6 -4.07 -11.78 -0.87
N LEU A 7 -5.24 -11.28 -1.28
CA LEU A 7 -5.40 -10.01 -1.99
C LEU A 7 -4.83 -8.80 -1.21
N LEU A 8 -5.03 -8.75 0.12
CA LEU A 8 -4.46 -7.68 0.95
C LEU A 8 -2.94 -7.71 0.97
N ILE A 9 -2.35 -8.91 1.10
CA ILE A 9 -0.90 -9.10 1.10
C ILE A 9 -0.33 -8.72 -0.26
N THR A 10 -0.97 -9.13 -1.36
CA THR A 10 -0.54 -8.72 -2.71
C THR A 10 -0.63 -7.21 -2.89
N LEU A 11 -1.69 -6.57 -2.38
CA LEU A 11 -1.82 -5.11 -2.45
C LEU A 11 -0.72 -4.39 -1.67
N LEU A 12 -0.38 -4.88 -0.47
CA LEU A 12 0.73 -4.36 0.33
C LEU A 12 2.07 -4.52 -0.39
N LEU A 13 2.36 -5.70 -0.94
CA LEU A 13 3.60 -5.97 -1.69
C LEU A 13 3.71 -5.09 -2.93
N VAL A 14 2.62 -4.94 -3.69
CA VAL A 14 2.56 -4.06 -4.86
C VAL A 14 2.77 -2.60 -4.47
N GLY A 15 2.13 -2.13 -3.40
CA GLY A 15 2.33 -0.78 -2.89
C GLY A 15 3.78 -0.52 -2.47
N MET A 16 4.41 -1.51 -1.83
CA MET A 16 5.83 -1.43 -1.44
C MET A 16 6.76 -1.39 -2.64
N ALA A 17 6.50 -2.21 -3.67
CA ALA A 17 7.26 -2.17 -4.92
C ALA A 17 7.15 -0.82 -5.64
N LEU A 18 5.95 -0.22 -5.69
CA LEU A 18 5.73 1.09 -6.29
C LEU A 18 6.48 2.20 -5.56
N VAL A 19 6.50 2.19 -4.23
CA VAL A 19 7.25 3.20 -3.46
C VAL A 19 8.76 3.04 -3.62
N LEU A 20 9.27 1.80 -3.65
CA LEU A 20 10.69 1.56 -3.93
C LEU A 20 11.08 2.01 -5.34
N MET A 21 10.24 1.74 -6.33
CA MET A 21 10.45 2.17 -7.72
C MET A 21 10.40 3.70 -7.85
N ALA A 22 9.46 4.37 -7.18
CA ALA A 22 9.38 5.83 -7.16
C ALA A 22 10.59 6.47 -6.45
N ALA A 23 11.05 5.89 -5.34
CA ALA A 23 12.26 6.31 -4.64
C ALA A 23 13.51 6.13 -5.52
N PHE A 24 13.58 5.06 -6.31
CA PHE A 24 14.65 4.84 -7.28
C PHE A 24 14.63 5.88 -8.41
N PHE A 25 13.47 6.28 -8.92
CA PHE A 25 13.41 7.37 -9.90
C PHE A 25 13.84 8.74 -9.32
N LYS A 26 13.64 8.95 -8.02
CA LYS A 26 14.15 10.15 -7.34
C LYS A 26 15.67 10.18 -7.25
N THR A 27 16.34 9.04 -7.05
CA THR A 27 17.81 9.01 -7.07
C THR A 27 18.38 9.35 -8.45
N GLN A 28 17.63 9.05 -9.52
CA GLN A 28 17.94 9.41 -10.91
C GLN A 28 17.64 10.89 -11.24
N ARG A 29 17.20 11.71 -10.27
CA ARG A 29 16.77 13.12 -10.44
C ARG A 29 15.71 13.31 -11.54
N TYR A 30 14.84 12.33 -11.74
CA TYR A 30 13.77 12.46 -12.73
C TYR A 30 12.80 13.58 -12.31
N PRO A 31 12.53 14.57 -13.18
CA PRO A 31 11.55 15.61 -12.87
C PRO A 31 10.16 14.97 -12.73
N GLY A 32 9.46 15.25 -11.63
CA GLY A 32 8.17 14.64 -11.29
C GLY A 32 8.24 13.38 -10.41
N SER A 33 9.43 12.92 -10.03
CA SER A 33 9.61 11.79 -9.09
C SER A 33 8.99 12.03 -7.71
N ASP A 34 8.95 13.28 -7.23
CA ASP A 34 8.31 13.63 -5.96
C ASP A 34 6.78 13.39 -5.98
N LEU A 35 6.12 13.68 -7.10
CA LEU A 35 4.69 13.39 -7.27
C LEU A 35 4.43 11.89 -7.25
N LEU A 36 5.28 11.10 -7.92
CA LEU A 36 5.17 9.64 -7.93
C LEU A 36 5.37 9.04 -6.53
N ILE A 37 6.30 9.57 -5.75
CA ILE A 37 6.52 9.14 -4.36
C ILE A 37 5.31 9.49 -3.50
N LEU A 38 4.79 10.71 -3.62
CA LEU A 38 3.60 11.13 -2.87
C LEU A 38 2.40 10.23 -3.18
N LEU A 39 2.20 9.91 -4.46
CA LEU A 39 1.11 9.04 -4.92
C LEU A 39 1.29 7.60 -4.41
N GLY A 40 2.51 7.08 -4.44
CA GLY A 40 2.86 5.79 -3.87
C GLY A 40 2.60 5.71 -2.36
N LEU A 41 2.98 6.75 -1.61
CA LEU A 41 2.74 6.85 -0.17
C LEU A 41 1.24 6.89 0.17
N ILE A 42 0.44 7.64 -0.59
CA ILE A 42 -1.02 7.71 -0.41
C ILE A 42 -1.63 6.32 -0.61
N ILE A 43 -1.25 5.61 -1.67
CA ILE A 43 -1.74 4.25 -1.94
C ILE A 43 -1.34 3.30 -0.81
N GLN A 44 -0.09 3.39 -0.32
CA GLN A 44 0.40 2.57 0.79
C GLN A 44 -0.36 2.84 2.08
N PHE A 45 -0.66 4.10 2.39
CA PHE A 45 -1.42 4.49 3.56
C PHE A 45 -2.83 3.90 3.50
N VAL A 46 -3.55 4.07 2.39
CA VAL A 46 -4.90 3.50 2.20
C VAL A 46 -4.88 1.98 2.29
N ALA A 47 -3.92 1.32 1.64
CA ALA A 47 -3.78 -0.13 1.73
C ALA A 47 -3.51 -0.59 3.17
N GLY A 48 -2.65 0.11 3.91
CA GLY A 48 -2.36 -0.15 5.32
C GLY A 48 -3.60 -0.03 6.20
N VAL A 49 -4.37 1.05 6.05
CA VAL A 49 -5.63 1.25 6.78
C VAL A 49 -6.63 0.13 6.50
N LEU A 50 -6.79 -0.28 5.23
CA LEU A 50 -7.68 -1.37 4.85
C LEU A 50 -7.25 -2.72 5.45
N VAL A 51 -5.95 -2.97 5.57
CA VAL A 51 -5.42 -4.18 6.21
C VAL A 51 -5.75 -4.17 7.69
N VAL A 52 -5.47 -3.07 8.40
CA VAL A 52 -5.75 -2.93 9.83
C VAL A 52 -7.25 -3.04 10.09
N TRP A 53 -8.09 -2.36 9.32
CA TRP A 53 -9.54 -2.42 9.44
C TRP A 53 -10.09 -3.83 9.22
N LYS A 54 -9.58 -4.53 8.21
CA LYS A 54 -9.94 -5.94 7.98
C LYS A 54 -9.46 -6.87 9.09
N PHE A 55 -8.30 -6.59 9.69
CA PHE A 55 -7.79 -7.34 10.83
C PHE A 55 -8.67 -7.10 12.08
N ALA A 56 -9.04 -5.84 12.34
CA ALA A 56 -9.95 -5.45 13.42
C ALA A 56 -11.34 -6.09 13.26
N ASN A 57 -11.95 -6.01 12.07
CA ASN A 57 -13.23 -6.67 11.79
C ASN A 57 -13.16 -8.19 11.97
N ARG A 58 -12.02 -8.84 11.73
CA ARG A 58 -11.87 -10.28 11.97
C ARG A 58 -11.74 -10.60 13.46
N LEU A 59 -11.10 -9.73 14.24
CA LEU A 59 -11.03 -9.85 15.71
C LEU A 59 -12.42 -9.69 16.32
N ASP A 60 -13.19 -8.71 15.82
CA ASP A 60 -14.56 -8.43 16.26
C ASP A 60 -15.51 -9.61 15.96
N ASN A 61 -15.46 -10.17 14.74
CA ASN A 61 -16.27 -11.34 14.36
C ASN A 61 -15.82 -12.68 14.99
N ARG A 62 -14.84 -12.67 15.91
CA ARG A 62 -14.42 -13.86 16.69
C ARG A 62 -14.81 -13.80 18.16
N GLN A 63 -15.44 -12.70 18.60
CA GLN A 63 -16.24 -12.66 19.83
C GLN A 63 -17.71 -12.92 19.48
#